data_AF-A0A837D943-F1
#
_entry.id   AF-A0A837D943-F1
#
_cell.length_a   1.000
_cell.length_b   1.000
_cell.length_c   1.000
_cell.angle_alpha   90.00
_cell.angle_beta   90.00
_cell.angle_gamma   90.00
#
_symmetry.space_group_name_H-M   'P 1'
#
loop_
_entity.id
_entity.type
_entity.pdbx_description
1 polymer ?
#
loop_
_entity_poly.entity_id
_entity_poly.type
_entity_poly.pdbx_seq_one_letter_code
_entity_poly.pdbx_strand_id
1 'polypeptide(L)'
;MRFLSPKPTPLPDELDRKARGAMALFDAGHYYAAERAWAALLVECERELGAQHPESMATLDRMGSALFRQRRFEESAERHREAHRRAVEVLGPKHADTLQYAHNLGCALAMANHWAEGLEVLRSTVKLRRKTLGATHADTLDTTKTLGVSLFMAGDAQAAAELLQSAYRTAARTFGLDSPLVQDIGNNLGIVLRNSPRT
;
A
#
# COMPACT_ATOMS: atom_id res chain seq x y z
N MET A 1 -27.43 1.33 -2.42
CA MET A 1 -27.14 2.01 -1.15
C MET A 1 -25.72 2.55 -1.21
N ARG A 2 -25.53 3.87 -1.19
CA ARG A 2 -24.21 4.48 -0.98
C ARG A 2 -23.91 4.34 0.51
N PHE A 3 -22.91 3.55 0.87
CA PHE A 3 -22.33 3.60 2.20
C PHE A 3 -21.60 4.94 2.32
N LEU A 4 -22.32 5.97 2.76
CA LEU A 4 -21.66 7.11 3.38
C LEU A 4 -21.14 6.57 4.70
N SER A 5 -19.85 6.19 4.73
CA SER A 5 -19.16 5.98 5.99
C SER A 5 -19.43 7.22 6.85
N PRO A 6 -19.91 7.09 8.10
CA PRO A 6 -20.06 8.23 8.97
C PRO A 6 -18.72 8.99 8.98
N LYS A 7 -18.77 10.33 8.94
CA LYS A 7 -17.55 11.13 9.13
C LYS A 7 -16.85 10.58 10.37
N PRO A 8 -15.59 10.13 10.26
CA PRO A 8 -14.91 9.57 11.41
C PRO A 8 -14.96 10.60 12.54
N THR A 9 -15.36 10.16 13.73
CA THR A 9 -15.32 10.99 14.92
C THR A 9 -13.90 11.56 15.01
N PRO A 10 -13.74 12.89 15.15
CA PRO A 10 -12.40 13.47 15.27
C PRO A 10 -11.69 12.83 16.45
N LEU A 11 -10.41 12.51 16.24
CA LEU A 11 -9.58 11.92 17.28
C LEU A 11 -9.47 12.87 18.47
N PRO A 12 -9.35 12.34 19.71
CA PRO A 12 -8.93 13.13 20.85
C PRO A 12 -7.66 13.94 20.51
N ASP A 13 -7.64 15.22 20.88
CA ASP A 13 -6.58 16.17 20.48
C ASP A 13 -5.16 15.65 20.76
N GLU A 14 -4.99 14.92 21.87
CA GLU A 14 -3.70 14.33 22.23
C GLU A 14 -3.26 13.22 21.26
N LEU A 15 -4.17 12.31 20.90
CA LEU A 15 -3.90 11.24 19.95
C LEU A 15 -3.61 11.81 18.55
N ASP A 16 -4.38 12.81 18.11
CA ASP A 16 -4.17 13.50 16.85
C ASP A 16 -2.80 14.22 16.81
N ARG A 17 -2.44 14.91 17.90
CA ARG A 17 -1.11 15.54 18.03
C ARG A 17 0.02 14.51 17.94
N LYS A 18 -0.10 13.36 18.61
CA LYS A 18 0.88 12.27 18.58
C LYS A 18 0.97 11.65 17.18
N ALA A 19 -0.16 11.41 16.52
CA ALA A 19 -0.23 10.88 15.16
C ALA A 19 0.51 11.80 14.17
N ARG A 20 0.24 13.11 14.23
CA ARG A 20 0.93 14.11 13.40
C ARG A 20 2.42 14.20 13.70
N GLY A 21 2.81 14.13 14.98
CA GLY A 21 4.22 14.11 15.38
C GLY A 21 4.97 12.90 14.83
N ALA A 22 4.36 11.71 14.90
CA ALA A 22 4.93 10.49 14.33
C ALA A 22 5.03 10.55 12.80
N MET A 23 4.01 11.13 12.13
CA MET A 23 4.06 11.36 10.68
C MET A 23 5.20 12.31 10.30
N ALA A 24 5.35 13.43 11.02
CA ALA A 24 6.43 14.38 10.76
C ALA A 24 7.83 13.74 10.90
N LEU A 25 8.01 12.83 11.87
CA LEU A 25 9.24 12.04 11.98
C LEU A 25 9.47 11.15 10.76
N PHE A 26 8.42 10.50 10.25
CA PHE A 26 8.51 9.66 9.06
C PHE A 26 8.86 10.47 7.81
N ASP A 27 8.19 11.60 7.60
CA ASP A 27 8.42 12.50 6.46
C ASP A 27 9.84 13.08 6.48
N ALA A 28 10.38 13.35 7.67
CA ALA A 28 11.77 13.77 7.87
C ALA A 28 12.80 12.62 7.71
N GLY A 29 12.35 11.39 7.44
CA GLY A 29 13.22 10.22 7.26
C GLY A 29 13.69 9.56 8.56
N HIS A 30 13.18 9.98 9.72
CA HIS A 30 13.51 9.41 11.03
C HIS A 30 12.70 8.14 11.32
N TYR A 31 12.83 7.11 10.46
CA TYR A 31 11.95 5.94 10.46
C TYR A 31 11.94 5.15 11.77
N TYR A 32 13.09 5.00 12.46
CA TYR A 32 13.14 4.35 13.77
C TYR A 32 12.41 5.15 14.85
N ALA A 33 12.46 6.48 14.79
CA ALA A 33 11.75 7.33 15.74
C ALA A 33 10.24 7.32 15.46
N ALA A 34 9.85 7.34 14.17
CA ALA A 34 8.47 7.23 13.75
C ALA A 34 7.84 5.89 14.18
N GLU A 35 8.54 4.77 13.98
CA GLU A 35 8.09 3.45 14.45
C GLU A 35 7.83 3.44 15.95
N ARG A 36 8.78 3.94 16.77
CA ARG A 36 8.60 4.00 18.23
C ARG A 36 7.44 4.90 18.63
N ALA A 37 7.27 6.04 17.96
CA ALA A 37 6.18 6.97 18.22
C ALA A 37 4.82 6.35 17.89
N TRP A 38 4.70 5.68 16.74
CA TRP A 38 3.48 4.95 16.39
C TRP A 38 3.24 3.72 17.27
N ALA A 39 4.28 3.02 17.74
CA ALA A 39 4.11 1.94 18.71
C ALA A 39 3.50 2.43 20.02
N ALA A 40 3.99 3.56 20.56
CA ALA A 40 3.42 4.17 21.75
C ALA A 40 1.99 4.67 21.49
N LEU A 41 1.74 5.33 20.36
CA LEU A 41 0.41 5.78 19.97
C LEU A 41 -0.58 4.62 19.85
N LEU A 42 -0.18 3.49 19.27
CA LEU A 42 -1.06 2.34 19.10
C LEU A 42 -1.59 1.84 20.44
N VAL A 43 -0.74 1.72 21.46
CA VAL A 43 -1.16 1.30 22.81
C VAL A 43 -2.23 2.24 23.37
N GLU A 44 -2.08 3.54 23.16
CA GLU A 44 -3.05 4.54 23.61
C GLU A 44 -4.35 4.50 22.80
N CYS A 45 -4.27 4.40 21.48
CA CYS A 45 -5.43 4.24 20.60
C CYS A 45 -6.21 2.96 20.92
N GLU A 46 -5.54 1.84 21.15
CA GLU A 46 -6.22 0.59 21.51
C GLU A 46 -6.91 0.68 22.87
N ARG A 47 -6.29 1.39 23.84
CA ARG A 47 -6.88 1.62 25.16
C ARG A 47 -8.10 2.55 25.12
N GLU A 48 -8.05 3.63 24.34
CA GLU A 48 -9.06 4.68 24.35
C GLU A 48 -10.17 4.48 23.31
N LEU A 49 -9.83 3.94 22.14
CA LEU A 49 -10.72 3.82 20.98
C LEU A 49 -11.03 2.36 20.64
N GLY A 50 -10.18 1.43 21.07
CA GLY A 50 -10.26 0.00 20.76
C GLY A 50 -9.39 -0.42 19.57
N ALA A 51 -9.03 -1.70 19.54
CA ALA A 51 -8.17 -2.30 18.51
C ALA A 51 -8.74 -2.24 17.08
N GLN A 52 -10.06 -2.19 16.95
CA GLN A 52 -10.80 -2.14 15.70
C GLN A 52 -11.11 -0.71 15.22
N HIS A 53 -10.70 0.32 15.97
CA HIS A 53 -10.89 1.70 15.55
C HIS A 53 -10.04 2.02 14.30
N PRO A 54 -10.56 2.81 13.32
CA PRO A 54 -9.82 3.19 12.11
C PRO A 54 -8.41 3.72 12.37
N GLU A 55 -8.22 4.56 13.40
CA GLU A 55 -6.90 5.10 13.72
C GLU A 55 -5.94 4.06 14.30
N SER A 56 -6.43 3.06 15.05
CA SER A 56 -5.60 1.95 15.53
C SER A 56 -5.08 1.13 14.36
N MET A 57 -5.94 0.85 13.36
CA MET A 57 -5.55 0.14 12.14
C MET A 57 -4.62 0.97 11.25
N ALA A 58 -4.87 2.27 11.10
CA ALA A 58 -4.00 3.17 10.35
C ALA A 58 -2.62 3.31 11.03
N THR A 59 -2.57 3.34 12.36
CA THR A 59 -1.32 3.36 13.11
C THR A 59 -0.51 2.09 12.86
N LEU A 60 -1.13 0.91 12.88
CA LEU A 60 -0.48 -0.35 12.52
C LEU A 60 0.10 -0.32 11.09
N ASP A 61 -0.66 0.15 10.11
CA ASP A 61 -0.19 0.24 8.73
C ASP A 61 0.99 1.22 8.58
N ARG A 62 0.95 2.36 9.28
CA ARG A 62 2.06 3.33 9.30
C ARG A 62 3.31 2.76 9.97
N MET A 63 3.16 1.97 11.04
CA MET A 63 4.28 1.20 11.60
C MET A 63 4.88 0.24 10.57
N GLY A 64 4.04 -0.47 9.82
CA GLY A 64 4.47 -1.33 8.71
C GLY A 64 5.29 -0.56 7.67
N SER A 65 4.88 0.66 7.34
CA SER A 65 5.62 1.54 6.43
C SER A 65 6.96 2.00 7.01
N ALA A 66 7.03 2.36 8.29
CA ALA A 66 8.30 2.68 8.96
C ALA A 66 9.27 1.50 8.93
N LEU A 67 8.79 0.29 9.22
CA LEU A 67 9.56 -0.96 9.16
C LEU A 67 10.06 -1.24 7.74
N PHE A 68 9.21 -1.04 6.74
CA PHE A 68 9.57 -1.20 5.33
C PHE A 68 10.73 -0.27 4.95
N ARG A 69 10.69 1.00 5.36
CA ARG A 69 11.77 1.96 5.11
C ARG A 69 13.08 1.61 5.83
N GLN A 70 13.01 0.84 6.92
CA GLN A 70 14.16 0.27 7.61
C GLN A 70 14.65 -1.06 6.98
N ARG A 71 14.02 -1.53 5.90
CA ARG A 71 14.26 -2.85 5.27
C ARG A 71 13.96 -4.05 6.16
N ARG A 72 13.11 -3.89 7.17
CA ARG A 72 12.59 -4.95 8.03
C ARG A 72 11.29 -5.50 7.42
N PHE A 73 11.42 -6.22 6.30
CA PHE A 73 10.29 -6.56 5.42
C PHE A 73 9.34 -7.59 6.03
N GLU A 74 9.85 -8.58 6.75
CA GLU A 74 9.06 -9.59 7.46
C GLU A 74 8.17 -8.92 8.52
N GLU A 75 8.75 -8.09 9.37
CA GLU A 75 8.02 -7.35 10.41
C GLU A 75 7.03 -6.34 9.80
N SER A 76 7.40 -5.69 8.70
CA SER A 76 6.51 -4.81 7.94
C SER A 76 5.27 -5.57 7.45
N ALA A 77 5.47 -6.75 6.85
CA ALA A 77 4.39 -7.60 6.37
C ALA A 77 3.47 -8.05 7.52
N GLU A 78 4.01 -8.36 8.71
CA GLU A 78 3.20 -8.67 9.88
C GLU A 78 2.27 -7.51 10.27
N ARG A 79 2.78 -6.28 10.35
CA ARG A 79 1.96 -5.10 10.71
C ARG A 79 0.89 -4.79 9.65
N HIS A 80 1.25 -4.83 8.37
CA HIS A 80 0.29 -4.63 7.28
C HIS A 80 -0.77 -5.74 7.25
N ARG A 81 -0.39 -7.00 7.52
CA ARG A 81 -1.32 -8.13 7.60
C ARG A 81 -2.32 -7.96 8.74
N GLU A 82 -1.85 -7.51 9.89
CA GLU A 82 -2.71 -7.24 11.03
C GLU A 82 -3.69 -6.09 10.74
N ALA A 83 -3.20 -4.97 10.21
CA ALA A 83 -4.04 -3.84 9.80
C ALA A 83 -5.09 -4.27 8.76
N HIS A 84 -4.67 -5.02 7.74
CA HIS A 84 -5.55 -5.53 6.69
C HIS A 84 -6.63 -6.46 7.26
N ARG A 85 -6.28 -7.41 8.12
CA ARG A 85 -7.24 -8.34 8.74
C ARG A 85 -8.31 -7.59 9.53
N ARG A 86 -7.90 -6.66 10.41
CA ARG A 86 -8.82 -5.84 11.21
C ARG A 86 -9.72 -4.99 10.29
N ALA A 87 -9.17 -4.41 9.23
CA ALA A 87 -9.93 -3.60 8.28
C ALA A 87 -10.93 -4.41 7.44
N VAL A 88 -10.61 -5.65 7.08
CA VAL A 88 -11.57 -6.56 6.42
C VAL A 88 -12.78 -6.83 7.32
N GLU A 89 -12.56 -7.06 8.61
CA GLU A 89 -13.63 -7.32 9.58
C GLU A 89 -14.53 -6.09 9.80
N VAL A 90 -13.94 -4.90 9.94
CA VAL A 90 -14.66 -3.68 10.34
C VAL A 90 -15.19 -2.88 9.16
N LEU A 91 -14.37 -2.67 8.14
CA LEU A 91 -14.67 -1.79 6.99
C LEU A 91 -15.15 -2.59 5.77
N GLY A 92 -14.86 -3.89 5.75
CA GLY A 92 -15.12 -4.78 4.64
C GLY A 92 -13.99 -4.81 3.60
N PRO A 93 -13.94 -5.86 2.77
CA PRO A 93 -12.82 -6.15 1.85
C PRO A 93 -12.68 -5.17 0.68
N LYS A 94 -13.66 -4.29 0.45
CA LYS A 94 -13.70 -3.34 -0.67
C LYS A 94 -13.46 -1.88 -0.24
N HIS A 95 -13.32 -1.63 1.06
CA HIS A 95 -13.04 -0.28 1.55
C HIS A 95 -11.67 0.20 1.07
N ALA A 96 -11.52 1.51 0.86
CA ALA A 96 -10.28 2.10 0.35
C ALA A 96 -9.08 1.75 1.24
N ASP A 97 -9.20 1.99 2.55
CA ASP A 97 -8.15 1.66 3.52
C ASP A 97 -7.81 0.17 3.54
N THR A 98 -8.81 -0.71 3.52
CA THR A 98 -8.59 -2.17 3.46
C THR A 98 -7.76 -2.56 2.24
N LEU A 99 -8.04 -1.95 1.08
CA LEU A 99 -7.29 -2.20 -0.16
C LEU A 99 -5.92 -1.52 -0.14
N GLN A 100 -5.73 -0.42 0.59
CA GLN A 100 -4.42 0.19 0.79
C GLN A 100 -3.52 -0.70 1.67
N TYR A 101 -4.06 -1.22 2.77
CA TYR A 101 -3.31 -2.13 3.65
C TYR A 101 -2.97 -3.44 2.93
N ALA A 102 -3.85 -3.93 2.05
CA ALA A 102 -3.57 -5.07 1.19
C ALA A 102 -2.44 -4.78 0.18
N HIS A 103 -2.45 -3.60 -0.45
CA HIS A 103 -1.36 -3.18 -1.34
C HIS A 103 -0.01 -3.18 -0.59
N ASN A 104 0.03 -2.55 0.58
CA ASN A 104 1.24 -2.45 1.39
C ASN A 104 1.74 -3.84 1.84
N LEU A 105 0.83 -4.71 2.28
CA LEU A 105 1.12 -6.10 2.61
C LEU A 105 1.75 -6.85 1.44
N GLY A 106 1.13 -6.77 0.25
CA GLY A 106 1.63 -7.44 -0.94
C GLY A 106 3.04 -6.98 -1.34
N CYS A 107 3.32 -5.68 -1.20
CA CYS A 107 4.65 -5.11 -1.43
C CYS A 107 5.68 -5.61 -0.40
N ALA A 108 5.33 -5.58 0.89
CA ALA A 108 6.21 -6.06 1.96
C ALA A 108 6.53 -7.55 1.83
N LEU A 109 5.54 -8.38 1.49
CA LEU A 109 5.74 -9.82 1.26
C LEU A 109 6.66 -10.10 0.08
N ALA A 110 6.46 -9.42 -1.04
CA ALA A 110 7.35 -9.52 -2.19
C ALA A 110 8.79 -9.18 -1.79
N MET A 111 8.99 -8.13 -0.99
CA MET A 111 10.34 -7.73 -0.56
C MET A 111 10.96 -8.60 0.53
N ALA A 112 10.16 -9.33 1.30
CA ALA A 112 10.58 -10.42 2.16
C ALA A 112 10.78 -11.76 1.40
N ASN A 113 10.83 -11.73 0.05
CA ASN A 113 10.94 -12.91 -0.82
C ASN A 113 9.79 -13.93 -0.73
N HIS A 114 8.65 -13.56 -0.12
CA HIS A 114 7.41 -14.33 -0.16
C HIS A 114 6.63 -14.03 -1.45
N TRP A 115 7.27 -14.25 -2.61
CA TRP A 115 6.78 -13.83 -3.91
C TRP A 115 5.39 -14.38 -4.25
N ALA A 116 5.13 -15.66 -4.01
CA ALA A 116 3.85 -16.27 -4.32
C ALA A 116 2.68 -15.59 -3.58
N GLU A 117 2.81 -15.42 -2.26
CA GLU A 117 1.80 -14.77 -1.42
C GLU A 117 1.66 -13.28 -1.78
N GLY A 118 2.78 -12.55 -1.92
CA GLY A 118 2.76 -11.14 -2.28
C GLY A 118 2.09 -10.87 -3.63
N LEU A 119 2.39 -11.69 -4.64
CA LEU A 119 1.75 -11.61 -5.96
C LEU A 119 0.26 -11.92 -5.89
N GLU A 120 -0.17 -12.91 -5.10
CA GLU A 120 -1.59 -13.23 -4.90
C GLU A 120 -2.35 -12.03 -4.29
N VAL A 121 -1.81 -11.46 -3.21
CA VAL A 121 -2.38 -10.28 -2.54
C VAL A 121 -2.49 -9.10 -3.50
N LEU A 122 -1.43 -8.80 -4.27
CA LEU A 122 -1.43 -7.71 -5.25
C LEU A 122 -2.43 -7.95 -6.39
N ARG A 123 -2.50 -9.17 -6.94
CA ARG A 123 -3.48 -9.53 -7.99
C ARG A 123 -4.92 -9.36 -7.50
N SER A 124 -5.22 -9.84 -6.30
CA SER A 124 -6.54 -9.69 -5.68
C SER A 124 -6.88 -8.21 -5.47
N THR A 125 -5.91 -7.42 -4.97
CA THR A 125 -6.07 -5.98 -4.74
C THR A 125 -6.32 -5.22 -6.04
N VAL A 126 -5.58 -5.49 -7.12
CA VAL A 126 -5.84 -4.89 -8.46
C VAL A 126 -7.25 -5.23 -8.93
N LYS A 127 -7.68 -6.50 -8.81
CA LYS A 127 -9.02 -6.92 -9.21
C LYS A 127 -10.12 -6.18 -8.45
N LEU A 128 -9.96 -6.02 -7.13
CA LEU A 128 -10.92 -5.31 -6.31
C LEU A 128 -10.92 -3.80 -6.60
N ARG A 129 -9.75 -3.15 -6.66
CA ARG A 129 -9.62 -1.72 -7.03
C ARG A 129 -10.21 -1.42 -8.41
N ARG A 130 -10.01 -2.29 -9.41
CA ARG A 130 -10.67 -2.16 -10.73
C ARG A 130 -12.19 -2.20 -10.63
N LYS A 131 -12.75 -3.05 -9.76
CA LYS A 131 -14.21 -3.17 -9.58
C LYS A 131 -14.81 -2.01 -8.80
N THR A 132 -14.07 -1.43 -7.84
CA THR A 132 -14.59 -0.39 -6.94
C THR A 132 -14.28 1.03 -7.41
N LEU A 133 -13.06 1.28 -7.89
CA LEU A 133 -12.57 2.60 -8.30
C LEU A 133 -12.50 2.77 -9.82
N GLY A 134 -12.44 1.66 -10.55
CA GLY A 134 -12.23 1.65 -12.00
C GLY A 134 -10.76 1.41 -12.39
N ALA A 135 -10.55 1.05 -13.66
CA ALA A 135 -9.22 0.70 -14.18
C ALA A 135 -8.28 1.89 -14.39
N THR A 136 -8.81 3.10 -14.49
CA THR A 136 -8.05 4.34 -14.72
C THR A 136 -7.72 5.09 -13.42
N HIS A 137 -8.23 4.63 -12.27
CA HIS A 137 -7.96 5.27 -10.98
C HIS A 137 -6.47 5.17 -10.63
N ALA A 138 -5.90 6.23 -10.05
CA ALA A 138 -4.49 6.31 -9.68
C ALA A 138 -4.05 5.11 -8.82
N ASP A 139 -4.77 4.83 -7.73
CA ASP A 139 -4.50 3.69 -6.84
C ASP A 139 -4.58 2.32 -7.53
N THR A 140 -5.46 2.16 -8.53
CA THR A 140 -5.55 0.92 -9.32
C THR A 140 -4.31 0.73 -10.17
N LEU A 141 -3.88 1.81 -10.83
CA LEU A 141 -2.71 1.81 -11.70
C LEU A 141 -1.42 1.67 -10.89
N ASP A 142 -1.35 2.28 -9.71
CA ASP A 142 -0.22 2.15 -8.80
C ASP A 142 -0.06 0.71 -8.27
N THR A 143 -1.13 0.05 -7.80
CA THR A 143 -1.04 -1.39 -7.46
C THR A 143 -0.69 -2.25 -8.68
N THR A 144 -1.19 -1.89 -9.87
CA THR A 144 -0.87 -2.61 -11.11
C THR A 144 0.63 -2.49 -11.44
N LYS A 145 1.21 -1.31 -11.24
CA LYS A 145 2.65 -1.06 -11.36
C LYS A 145 3.43 -1.91 -10.35
N THR A 146 3.06 -1.88 -9.08
CA THR A 146 3.70 -2.68 -8.02
C THR A 146 3.63 -4.18 -8.32
N LEU A 147 2.51 -4.67 -8.84
CA LEU A 147 2.37 -6.04 -9.30
C LEU A 147 3.32 -6.35 -10.47
N GLY A 148 3.44 -5.46 -11.45
CA GLY A 148 4.35 -5.61 -12.58
C GLY A 148 5.82 -5.68 -12.16
N VAL A 149 6.24 -4.78 -11.27
CA VAL A 149 7.60 -4.81 -10.68
C VAL A 149 7.83 -6.10 -9.90
N SER A 150 6.86 -6.53 -9.09
CA SER A 150 6.97 -7.76 -8.30
C SER A 150 7.06 -9.01 -9.19
N LEU A 151 6.35 -9.05 -10.32
CA LEU A 151 6.45 -10.14 -11.30
C LEU A 151 7.84 -10.22 -11.92
N PHE A 152 8.41 -9.07 -12.29
CA PHE A 152 9.76 -9.02 -12.85
C PHE A 152 10.79 -9.53 -11.85
N MET A 153 10.71 -9.09 -10.59
CA MET A 153 11.61 -9.55 -9.52
C MET A 153 11.44 -11.05 -9.21
N ALA A 154 10.24 -11.60 -9.40
CA ALA A 154 9.97 -13.03 -9.28
C ALA A 154 10.38 -13.85 -10.54
N GLY A 155 10.95 -13.20 -11.56
CA GLY A 155 11.46 -13.85 -12.78
C GLY A 155 10.49 -13.91 -13.96
N ASP A 156 9.27 -13.37 -13.84
CA ASP A 156 8.27 -13.34 -14.92
C ASP A 156 8.32 -12.00 -15.67
N ALA A 157 9.39 -11.82 -16.45
CA ALA A 157 9.65 -10.59 -17.17
C ALA A 157 8.62 -10.31 -18.30
N GLN A 158 8.05 -11.36 -18.88
CA GLN A 158 7.03 -11.24 -19.92
C GLN A 158 5.72 -10.69 -19.34
N ALA A 159 5.18 -11.31 -18.28
CA ALA A 159 3.95 -10.83 -17.67
C ALA A 159 4.13 -9.43 -17.06
N ALA A 160 5.31 -9.13 -16.51
CA ALA A 160 5.65 -7.80 -16.04
C ALA A 160 5.60 -6.75 -17.16
N ALA A 161 6.22 -7.03 -18.31
CA ALA A 161 6.25 -6.12 -19.45
C ALA A 161 4.85 -5.85 -19.98
N GLU A 162 4.04 -6.90 -20.18
CA GLU A 162 2.65 -6.77 -20.65
C GLU A 162 1.81 -5.92 -19.70
N LEU A 163 1.93 -6.18 -18.39
CA LEU A 163 1.15 -5.48 -17.38
C LEU A 163 1.55 -4.00 -17.26
N LEU A 164 2.85 -3.72 -17.20
CA LEU A 164 3.39 -2.35 -17.13
C LEU A 164 3.10 -1.57 -18.41
N GLN A 165 3.19 -2.22 -19.58
CA GLN A 165 2.86 -1.60 -20.86
C GLN A 165 1.38 -1.18 -20.93
N SER A 166 0.48 -2.04 -20.45
CA SER A 166 -0.95 -1.76 -20.36
C SER A 166 -1.25 -0.63 -19.37
N ALA A 167 -0.65 -0.67 -18.18
CA ALA A 167 -0.77 0.37 -17.17
C ALA A 167 -0.25 1.72 -17.68
N TYR A 168 0.90 1.75 -18.35
CA TYR A 168 1.50 2.96 -18.93
C TYR A 168 0.56 3.61 -19.95
N ARG A 169 0.05 2.82 -20.91
CA ARG A 169 -0.88 3.34 -21.93
C ARG A 169 -2.15 3.91 -21.32
N THR A 170 -2.69 3.24 -20.30
CA THR A 170 -3.90 3.67 -19.60
C THR A 170 -3.65 4.96 -18.81
N ALA A 171 -2.57 5.01 -18.04
CA ALA A 171 -2.19 6.16 -17.23
C ALA A 171 -1.85 7.37 -18.11
N ALA A 172 -1.07 7.20 -19.17
CA ALA A 172 -0.68 8.27 -20.10
C ALA A 172 -1.90 8.94 -20.76
N ARG A 173 -2.91 8.15 -21.15
CA ARG A 173 -4.17 8.69 -21.70
C ARG A 173 -5.02 9.42 -20.67
N THR A 174 -4.92 9.04 -19.39
CA THR A 174 -5.78 9.57 -18.32
C THR A 174 -5.18 10.81 -17.66
N PHE A 175 -3.87 10.81 -17.41
CA PHE A 175 -3.19 11.83 -16.60
C PHE A 175 -2.17 12.66 -17.39
N GLY A 176 -1.91 12.32 -18.66
CA GLY A 176 -0.87 12.95 -19.45
C GLY A 176 0.55 12.44 -19.11
N LEU A 177 1.49 12.69 -20.01
CA LEU A 177 2.88 12.17 -19.90
C LEU A 177 3.70 12.83 -18.78
N ASP A 178 3.32 14.04 -18.36
CA ASP A 178 4.01 14.79 -17.29
C ASP A 178 3.62 14.31 -15.88
N SER A 179 2.64 13.42 -15.76
CA SER A 179 2.23 12.87 -14.47
C SER A 179 3.35 12.02 -13.85
N PRO A 180 3.70 12.25 -12.57
CA PRO A 180 4.69 11.43 -11.86
C PRO A 180 4.36 9.93 -11.89
N LEU A 181 3.07 9.56 -11.82
CA LEU A 181 2.63 8.17 -11.92
C LEU A 181 2.96 7.56 -13.28
N VAL A 182 2.76 8.32 -14.36
CA VAL A 182 3.04 7.86 -15.73
C VAL A 182 4.53 7.68 -15.95
N GLN A 183 5.33 8.63 -15.46
CA GLN A 183 6.79 8.55 -15.51
C GLN A 183 7.33 7.36 -14.72
N ASP A 184 6.81 7.12 -13.51
CA ASP A 184 7.22 5.98 -12.69
C ASP A 184 6.88 4.63 -13.35
N ILE A 185 5.67 4.47 -13.89
CA ILE A 185 5.31 3.26 -14.65
C ILE A 185 6.23 3.09 -15.88
N GLY A 186 6.49 4.18 -16.60
CA GLY A 186 7.38 4.17 -17.77
C GLY A 186 8.82 3.79 -17.44
N ASN A 187 9.36 4.29 -16.34
CA ASN A 187 10.70 3.95 -15.85
C ASN A 187 10.79 2.46 -15.50
N ASN A 188 9.81 1.93 -14.77
CA ASN A 188 9.75 0.51 -14.44
C ASN A 188 9.62 -0.36 -15.69
N LEU A 189 8.77 0.03 -16.65
CA LEU A 189 8.65 -0.66 -17.94
C LEU A 189 9.99 -0.66 -18.70
N GLY A 190 10.69 0.47 -18.74
CA GLY A 190 12.00 0.57 -19.39
C GLY A 190 13.05 -0.33 -18.75
N ILE A 191 13.03 -0.46 -17.41
CA ILE A 191 13.89 -1.41 -16.67
C ILE A 191 13.55 -2.85 -17.08
N VAL A 192 12.27 -3.24 -17.08
CA VAL A 192 11.85 -4.59 -17.47
C VAL A 192 12.30 -4.89 -18.90
N LEU A 193 11.95 -4.04 -19.87
CA LEU A 193 12.27 -4.27 -21.28
C LEU A 193 13.77 -4.34 -21.57
N ARG A 194 14.61 -3.60 -20.85
CA ARG A 194 16.07 -3.65 -21.01
C ARG A 194 16.68 -4.96 -20.48
N ASN A 195 16.06 -5.55 -19.47
CA ASN A 195 16.56 -6.75 -18.80
C ASN A 195 15.82 -8.03 -19.22
N SER A 196 14.78 -7.93 -20.05
CA SER A 196 14.15 -9.08 -20.70
C SER A 196 15.00 -9.57 -21.88
N PRO A 197 15.13 -10.89 -22.12
CA PRO A 197 15.76 -11.40 -23.32
C PRO A 197 15.00 -10.88 -24.55
N ARG A 198 15.73 -10.37 -25.55
CA ARG A 198 15.14 -10.08 -26.86
C ARG A 198 14.79 -11.43 -27.49
N THR A 199 13.51 -11.75 -27.59
CA THR A 199 13.01 -12.86 -28.42
C THR A 199 13.14 -12.52 -29.89
#